data_AF-A0A957AN78-F1
#
_entry.id   AF-A0A957AN78-F1
#
_cell.length_a   1.000
_cell.length_b   1.000
_cell.length_c   1.000
_cell.angle_alpha   90.00
_cell.angle_beta   90.00
_cell.angle_gamma   90.00
#
_symmetry.space_group_name_H-M   'P 1'
#
loop_
_entity.id
_entity.type
_entity.pdbx_description
1 polymer ?
#
loop_
_entity_poly.entity_id
_entity_poly.type
_entity_poly.pdbx_seq_one_letter_code
_entity_poly.pdbx_strand_id
1 'polypeptide(L)'
;MSLVRPAVAQEAAPLEVASGPLSERTLVFTGHTVQAPAQLQLFGFISRASGLTTTDLFTDDSGLVGAARLTFVADVALEPAKSRADTTSYAGEGTLRVYLVIGGGAAWEDRAAFSAGELLAEYDLSLQETLQRQAATVGVLVGDGALTQVTANTVTFGGTTYRFGAEGLVQRLRYTGALTPDTTSSTLAAVVTGHTDVTSREVTVVRLGQPSGAAATAPSGAETPAASACVLEPWLGNATAALALADQGLSDLDLSAIDSVEVDAVQSLAEQIDAAIATQRTSAPPVDAANANRLLVTALSTTSRGLRGIAEAAANGDEASFDQAAAALGDGQRLLSQAQVEIAGLAANCPAG
;
A
#
# COMPACT_ATOMS: atom_id res chain seq x y z
N MET A 1 -31.74 -44.50 1.47
CA MET A 1 -31.23 -43.60 0.41
C MET A 1 -30.81 -42.32 1.10
N SER A 2 -29.51 -42.19 1.42
CA SER A 2 -28.99 -41.04 2.19
C SER A 2 -28.62 -39.94 1.20
N LEU A 3 -29.28 -38.79 1.27
CA LEU A 3 -28.96 -37.61 0.47
C LEU A 3 -27.73 -36.94 1.09
N VAL A 4 -26.57 -37.12 0.47
CA VAL A 4 -25.36 -36.37 0.81
C VAL A 4 -25.60 -34.91 0.42
N ARG A 5 -25.71 -34.03 1.42
CA ARG A 5 -25.82 -32.58 1.19
C ARG A 5 -24.41 -32.08 0.80
N PRO A 6 -24.23 -31.44 -0.36
CA PRO A 6 -22.92 -30.93 -0.76
C PRO A 6 -22.45 -29.91 0.27
N ALA A 7 -21.19 -30.03 0.67
CA ALA A 7 -20.55 -29.04 1.53
C ALA A 7 -20.57 -27.68 0.82
N VAL A 8 -21.16 -26.68 1.46
CA VAL A 8 -21.11 -25.31 0.97
C VAL A 8 -19.67 -24.87 1.15
N ALA A 9 -18.94 -24.67 0.05
CA ALA A 9 -17.61 -24.10 0.11
C ALA A 9 -17.72 -22.73 0.77
N GLN A 10 -17.00 -22.54 1.88
CA GLN A 10 -16.94 -21.26 2.55
C GLN A 10 -16.19 -20.30 1.63
N GLU A 11 -16.89 -19.33 1.07
CA GLU A 11 -16.29 -18.30 0.22
C GLU A 11 -15.27 -17.53 1.06
N ALA A 12 -14.02 -17.53 0.60
CA ALA A 12 -12.96 -16.82 1.29
C ALA A 12 -13.27 -15.32 1.29
N ALA A 13 -13.09 -14.66 2.44
CA ALA A 13 -13.29 -13.22 2.52
C ALA A 13 -12.33 -12.52 1.54
N PRO A 14 -12.80 -11.51 0.78
CA PRO A 14 -11.95 -10.76 -0.15
C PRO A 14 -10.71 -10.17 0.54
N LEU A 15 -9.57 -10.22 -0.14
CA LEU A 15 -8.33 -9.63 0.36
C LEU A 15 -8.36 -8.10 0.19
N GLU A 16 -8.24 -7.37 1.28
CA GLU A 16 -8.20 -5.90 1.25
C GLU A 16 -6.89 -5.39 0.63
N VAL A 17 -7.00 -4.44 -0.30
CA VAL A 17 -5.88 -3.75 -0.98
C VAL A 17 -6.09 -2.25 -0.93
N ALA A 18 -5.06 -1.45 -1.23
CA ALA A 18 -5.11 0.02 -1.18
C ALA A 18 -5.46 0.60 0.22
N SER A 19 -5.28 -0.20 1.26
CA SER A 19 -5.59 0.12 2.66
C SER A 19 -4.49 -0.39 3.58
N GLY A 20 -3.28 0.08 3.31
CA GLY A 20 -2.11 -0.22 4.13
C GLY A 20 -2.27 0.15 5.61
N PRO A 21 -1.25 -0.14 6.43
CA PRO A 21 -1.22 0.26 7.82
C PRO A 21 -1.44 1.77 8.03
N LEU A 22 -1.83 2.14 9.25
CA LEU A 22 -1.94 3.55 9.63
C LEU A 22 -0.60 4.26 9.40
N SER A 23 -0.68 5.47 8.85
CA SER A 23 0.46 6.32 8.48
C SER A 23 1.38 5.75 7.40
N GLU A 24 1.01 4.65 6.75
CA GLU A 24 1.73 4.15 5.58
C GLU A 24 1.10 4.62 4.28
N ARG A 25 1.98 4.80 3.30
CA ARG A 25 1.61 5.13 1.94
C ARG A 25 0.85 3.97 1.30
N THR A 26 -0.38 4.23 0.90
CA THR A 26 -1.27 3.23 0.33
C THR A 26 -1.36 3.31 -1.18
N LEU A 27 -1.41 4.52 -1.73
CA LEU A 27 -1.45 4.75 -3.18
C LEU A 27 -0.31 5.69 -3.59
N VAL A 28 0.24 5.47 -4.77
CA VAL A 28 1.08 6.41 -5.51
C VAL A 28 0.43 6.62 -6.86
N PHE A 29 0.37 7.86 -7.31
CA PHE A 29 -0.27 8.19 -8.57
C PHE A 29 0.47 9.27 -9.37
N THR A 30 0.19 9.26 -10.66
CA THR A 30 0.57 10.31 -11.61
C THR A 30 -0.71 10.81 -12.27
N GLY A 31 -0.87 12.12 -12.38
CA GLY A 31 -2.10 12.71 -12.91
C GLY A 31 -1.90 14.11 -13.45
N HIS A 32 -3.00 14.68 -13.92
CA HIS A 32 -3.10 16.06 -14.36
C HIS A 32 -4.19 16.75 -13.53
N THR A 33 -3.96 18.02 -13.19
CA THR A 33 -5.02 18.92 -12.73
C THR A 33 -5.42 19.83 -13.88
N VAL A 34 -6.72 20.12 -13.98
CA VAL A 34 -7.26 21.19 -14.83
C VAL A 34 -8.21 22.02 -14.00
N GLN A 35 -7.92 23.30 -13.92
CA GLN A 35 -8.55 24.21 -12.99
C GLN A 35 -9.21 25.37 -13.73
N ALA A 36 -10.51 25.51 -13.49
CA ALA A 36 -11.33 26.66 -13.83
C ALA A 36 -11.63 27.48 -12.56
N PRO A 37 -12.19 28.71 -12.67
CA PRO A 37 -12.39 29.59 -11.51
C PRO A 37 -13.20 28.99 -10.34
N ALA A 38 -14.12 28.07 -10.62
CA ALA A 38 -15.01 27.46 -9.62
C ALA A 38 -14.93 25.93 -9.59
N GLN A 39 -14.01 25.32 -10.35
CA GLN A 39 -13.92 23.87 -10.47
C GLN A 39 -12.47 23.44 -10.66
N LEU A 40 -12.08 22.37 -9.98
CA LEU A 40 -10.86 21.64 -10.23
C LEU A 40 -11.22 20.21 -10.64
N GLN A 41 -10.58 19.74 -11.69
CA GLN A 41 -10.61 18.34 -12.07
C GLN A 41 -9.21 17.76 -11.95
N LEU A 42 -9.10 16.63 -11.27
CA LEU A 42 -7.85 15.89 -11.08
C LEU A 42 -8.06 14.49 -11.65
N PHE A 43 -7.24 14.06 -12.60
CA PHE A 43 -7.39 12.76 -13.25
C PHE A 43 -6.04 12.12 -13.55
N GLY A 44 -5.96 10.80 -13.55
CA GLY A 44 -4.69 10.11 -13.74
C GLY A 44 -4.77 8.62 -13.46
N PHE A 45 -3.63 8.01 -13.18
CA PHE A 45 -3.53 6.59 -12.90
C PHE A 45 -2.72 6.28 -11.64
N ILE A 46 -3.04 5.14 -11.04
CA ILE A 46 -2.37 4.62 -9.85
C ILE A 46 -1.16 3.81 -10.30
N SER A 47 0.04 4.26 -9.95
CA SER A 47 1.30 3.61 -10.31
C SER A 47 1.76 2.60 -9.26
N ARG A 48 1.30 2.74 -8.00
CA ARG A 48 1.51 1.77 -6.93
C ARG A 48 0.31 1.74 -5.99
N ALA A 49 -0.05 0.56 -5.52
CA ALA A 49 -1.05 0.38 -4.48
C ALA A 49 -0.60 -0.70 -3.49
N SER A 50 -0.82 -0.48 -2.19
CA SER A 50 -0.54 -1.49 -1.17
C SER A 50 -1.36 -2.76 -1.42
N GLY A 51 -0.70 -3.92 -1.37
CA GLY A 51 -1.32 -5.22 -1.64
C GLY A 51 -1.51 -5.56 -3.12
N LEU A 52 -1.10 -4.71 -4.06
CA LEU A 52 -1.14 -4.99 -5.50
C LEU A 52 0.27 -5.04 -6.10
N THR A 53 0.44 -5.89 -7.11
CA THR A 53 1.67 -6.01 -7.90
C THR A 53 1.62 -5.15 -9.17
N THR A 54 2.75 -4.99 -9.85
CA THR A 54 2.81 -4.28 -11.14
C THR A 54 1.87 -4.91 -12.18
N THR A 55 1.75 -6.24 -12.21
CA THR A 55 0.86 -6.94 -13.15
C THR A 55 -0.63 -6.74 -12.85
N ASP A 56 -0.98 -6.40 -11.60
CA ASP A 56 -2.36 -6.03 -11.24
C ASP A 56 -2.67 -4.58 -11.65
N LEU A 57 -1.64 -3.72 -11.67
CA LEU A 57 -1.75 -2.28 -11.95
C LEU A 57 -1.61 -1.95 -13.43
N PHE A 58 -0.92 -2.77 -14.22
CA PHE A 58 -0.64 -2.51 -15.61
C PHE A 58 -0.90 -3.72 -16.52
N THR A 59 -1.21 -3.48 -17.79
CA THR A 59 -1.36 -4.53 -18.81
C THR A 59 -0.03 -5.06 -19.31
N ASP A 60 1.05 -4.30 -19.13
CA ASP A 60 2.44 -4.63 -19.46
C ASP A 60 3.41 -3.96 -18.47
N ASP A 61 4.71 -4.17 -18.64
CA ASP A 61 5.74 -3.66 -17.73
C ASP A 61 6.17 -2.19 -18.01
N SER A 62 5.47 -1.47 -18.90
CA SER A 62 5.88 -0.12 -19.31
C SER A 62 5.68 0.95 -18.23
N GLY A 63 4.74 0.73 -17.32
CA GLY A 63 4.34 1.73 -16.32
C GLY A 63 3.71 2.99 -16.93
N LEU A 64 3.27 2.94 -18.20
CA LEU A 64 2.71 4.07 -18.93
C LEU A 64 1.19 4.19 -18.73
N VAL A 65 0.65 5.40 -18.95
CA VAL A 65 -0.78 5.70 -18.79
C VAL A 65 -1.68 4.77 -19.62
N GLY A 66 -1.28 4.45 -20.85
CA GLY A 66 -2.04 3.56 -21.74
C GLY A 66 -2.09 2.11 -21.25
N ALA A 67 -1.14 1.68 -20.43
CA ALA A 67 -1.11 0.34 -19.85
C ALA A 67 -1.80 0.28 -18.48
N ALA A 68 -2.10 1.43 -17.85
CA ALA A 68 -2.60 1.46 -16.49
C ALA A 68 -4.03 0.88 -16.38
N ARG A 69 -4.21 -0.07 -15.47
CA ARG A 69 -5.49 -0.72 -15.16
C ARG A 69 -6.30 0.05 -14.14
N LEU A 70 -5.65 0.80 -13.25
CA LEU A 70 -6.31 1.59 -12.23
C LEU A 70 -6.19 3.08 -12.52
N THR A 71 -7.32 3.70 -12.85
CA THR A 71 -7.42 5.13 -13.15
C THR A 71 -8.23 5.84 -12.09
N PHE A 72 -8.13 7.16 -12.02
CA PHE A 72 -8.97 7.95 -11.15
C PHE A 72 -9.39 9.27 -11.81
N VAL A 73 -10.53 9.77 -11.34
CA VAL A 73 -11.02 11.12 -11.63
C VAL A 73 -11.55 11.71 -10.34
N ALA A 74 -11.26 12.99 -10.11
CA ALA A 74 -11.82 13.77 -9.03
C ALA A 74 -12.39 15.08 -9.58
N ASP A 75 -13.59 15.40 -9.13
CA ASP A 75 -14.31 16.63 -9.43
C ASP A 75 -14.51 17.41 -8.14
N VAL A 76 -13.94 18.61 -8.08
CA VAL A 76 -13.91 19.46 -6.88
C VAL A 76 -14.53 20.82 -7.20
N ALA A 77 -15.55 21.20 -6.45
CA ALA A 77 -16.09 22.55 -6.46
C ALA A 77 -15.18 23.46 -5.62
N LEU A 78 -14.63 24.51 -6.26
CA LEU A 78 -13.70 25.43 -5.60
C LEU A 78 -14.42 26.62 -4.99
N GLU A 79 -13.98 27.01 -3.79
CA GLU A 79 -14.23 28.32 -3.22
C GLU A 79 -13.48 29.42 -3.99
N PRO A 80 -13.90 30.69 -3.87
CA PRO A 80 -13.13 31.81 -4.40
C PRO A 80 -11.67 31.79 -3.93
N ALA A 81 -10.75 31.93 -4.88
CA ALA A 81 -9.32 31.88 -4.62
C ALA A 81 -8.86 32.99 -3.68
N LYS A 82 -7.87 32.69 -2.83
CA LYS A 82 -7.20 33.67 -1.97
C LYS A 82 -5.77 33.89 -2.47
N SER A 83 -5.47 35.10 -2.93
CA SER A 83 -4.13 35.44 -3.44
C SER A 83 -3.37 36.30 -2.44
N ARG A 84 -2.08 35.99 -2.27
CA ARG A 84 -1.11 36.78 -1.51
C ARG A 84 0.22 36.78 -2.26
N ALA A 85 0.55 37.91 -2.87
CA ALA A 85 1.70 38.04 -3.77
C ALA A 85 1.65 36.95 -4.86
N ASP A 86 2.73 36.18 -5.01
CA ASP A 86 2.89 35.13 -6.03
C ASP A 86 2.21 33.81 -5.65
N THR A 87 1.53 33.76 -4.51
CA THR A 87 0.83 32.57 -4.01
C THR A 87 -0.67 32.75 -4.20
N THR A 88 -1.32 31.75 -4.78
CA THR A 88 -2.78 31.64 -4.84
C THR A 88 -3.21 30.32 -4.22
N SER A 89 -4.09 30.39 -3.23
CA SER A 89 -4.62 29.23 -2.54
C SER A 89 -6.08 29.01 -2.90
N TYR A 90 -6.44 27.74 -3.04
CA TYR A 90 -7.78 27.25 -3.33
C TYR A 90 -8.19 26.28 -2.23
N ALA A 91 -9.47 26.30 -1.89
CA ALA A 91 -10.10 25.29 -1.05
C ALA A 91 -11.33 24.78 -1.80
N GLY A 92 -11.72 23.53 -1.57
CA GLY A 92 -12.89 22.98 -2.23
C GLY A 92 -13.27 21.61 -1.71
N GLU A 93 -14.47 21.19 -2.08
CA GLU A 93 -15.02 19.89 -1.74
C GLU A 93 -15.48 19.17 -3.01
N GLY A 94 -15.42 17.84 -3.00
CA GLY A 94 -15.66 17.07 -4.20
C GLY A 94 -15.70 15.57 -3.96
N THR A 95 -15.62 14.82 -5.06
CA THR A 95 -15.56 13.36 -5.03
C THR A 95 -14.37 12.89 -5.84
N LEU A 96 -13.66 11.88 -5.33
CA LEU A 96 -12.61 11.15 -6.05
C LEU A 96 -13.12 9.73 -6.31
N ARG A 97 -13.04 9.28 -7.56
CA ARG A 97 -13.44 7.94 -8.00
C ARG A 97 -12.27 7.20 -8.58
N VAL A 98 -12.11 5.94 -8.20
CA VAL A 98 -11.10 5.02 -8.75
C VAL A 98 -11.81 3.99 -9.61
N TYR A 99 -11.31 3.79 -10.83
CA TYR A 99 -11.88 2.88 -11.83
C TYR A 99 -10.90 1.78 -12.20
N LEU A 100 -11.45 0.61 -12.54
CA LEU A 100 -10.74 -0.51 -13.15
C LEU A 100 -10.99 -0.56 -14.65
N VAL A 101 -9.92 -0.46 -15.42
CA VAL A 101 -9.91 -0.61 -16.88
C VAL A 101 -9.08 -1.84 -17.24
N ILE A 102 -9.71 -3.00 -17.38
CA ILE A 102 -9.03 -4.31 -17.55
C ILE A 102 -8.06 -4.31 -18.75
N GLY A 103 -8.36 -3.57 -19.81
CA GLY A 103 -7.52 -3.48 -21.01
C GLY A 103 -6.55 -2.30 -21.03
N GLY A 104 -6.49 -1.50 -19.97
CA GLY A 104 -5.86 -0.18 -20.01
C GLY A 104 -6.55 0.73 -21.02
N GLY A 105 -5.80 1.63 -21.65
CA GLY A 105 -6.28 2.51 -22.72
C GLY A 105 -6.56 3.95 -22.31
N ALA A 106 -6.18 4.37 -21.10
CA ALA A 106 -6.22 5.78 -20.72
C ALA A 106 -5.19 6.59 -21.51
N ALA A 107 -5.54 7.82 -21.88
CA ALA A 107 -4.68 8.74 -22.61
C ALA A 107 -4.85 10.16 -22.07
N TRP A 108 -3.76 10.93 -21.99
CA TRP A 108 -3.80 12.29 -21.43
C TRP A 108 -4.66 13.25 -22.25
N GLU A 109 -4.76 13.00 -23.55
CA GLU A 109 -5.54 13.76 -24.51
C GLU A 109 -7.05 13.47 -24.43
N ASP A 110 -7.45 12.35 -23.81
CA ASP A 110 -8.84 11.95 -23.60
C ASP A 110 -9.15 11.74 -22.12
N ARG A 111 -9.61 12.82 -21.46
CA ARG A 111 -10.00 12.78 -20.04
C ARG A 111 -11.05 11.72 -19.75
N ALA A 112 -11.99 11.47 -20.66
CA ALA A 112 -13.09 10.55 -20.41
C ALA A 112 -12.61 9.10 -20.28
N ALA A 113 -11.46 8.76 -20.88
CA ALA A 113 -10.86 7.43 -20.80
C ALA A 113 -10.47 7.03 -19.36
N PHE A 114 -10.19 8.00 -18.48
CA PHE A 114 -9.88 7.72 -17.06
C PHE A 114 -11.09 7.27 -16.24
N SER A 115 -12.31 7.44 -16.75
CA SER A 115 -13.56 7.02 -16.11
C SER A 115 -14.32 5.95 -16.91
N ALA A 116 -13.68 5.35 -17.92
CA ALA A 116 -14.33 4.39 -18.82
C ALA A 116 -14.52 2.98 -18.21
N GLY A 117 -13.94 2.73 -17.03
CA GLY A 117 -13.90 1.43 -16.36
C GLY A 117 -15.02 1.16 -15.36
N GLU A 118 -14.89 0.05 -14.64
CA GLU A 118 -15.75 -0.28 -13.51
C GLU A 118 -15.34 0.53 -12.27
N LEU A 119 -16.31 1.13 -11.57
CA LEU A 119 -16.03 1.85 -10.33
C LEU A 119 -15.55 0.88 -9.24
N LEU A 120 -14.35 1.08 -8.71
CA LEU A 120 -13.81 0.30 -7.59
C LEU A 120 -14.00 0.97 -6.24
N ALA A 121 -13.77 2.29 -6.19
CA ALA A 121 -13.87 3.04 -4.96
C ALA A 121 -14.32 4.48 -5.22
N GLU A 122 -15.05 5.03 -4.26
CA GLU A 122 -15.45 6.43 -4.24
C GLU A 122 -15.09 7.02 -2.88
N TYR A 123 -14.61 8.26 -2.90
CA TYR A 123 -14.19 9.03 -1.74
C TYR A 123 -14.83 10.41 -1.76
N ASP A 124 -15.32 10.84 -0.60
CA ASP A 124 -15.54 12.27 -0.34
C ASP A 124 -14.17 12.94 -0.17
N LEU A 125 -13.97 14.08 -0.84
CA LEU A 125 -12.71 14.82 -0.87
C LEU A 125 -12.91 16.25 -0.36
N SER A 126 -12.14 16.63 0.67
CA SER A 126 -11.89 18.02 1.05
C SER A 126 -10.47 18.39 0.67
N LEU A 127 -10.28 19.38 -0.20
CA LEU A 127 -9.00 19.75 -0.80
C LEU A 127 -8.56 21.17 -0.38
N GLN A 128 -7.28 21.30 -0.06
CA GLN A 128 -6.55 22.57 -0.05
C GLN A 128 -5.41 22.51 -1.05
N GLU A 129 -5.33 23.50 -1.93
CA GLU A 129 -4.30 23.59 -2.95
C GLU A 129 -3.64 24.97 -2.90
N THR A 130 -2.33 25.00 -3.08
CA THR A 130 -1.55 26.24 -3.18
C THR A 130 -0.72 26.21 -4.45
N LEU A 131 -0.92 27.24 -5.28
CA LEU A 131 -0.11 27.52 -6.45
C LEU A 131 0.85 28.66 -6.13
N GLN A 132 2.15 28.39 -6.21
CA GLN A 132 3.20 29.40 -6.21
C GLN A 132 3.65 29.66 -7.65
N ARG A 133 3.40 30.87 -8.16
CA ARG A 133 3.63 31.24 -9.55
C ARG A 133 4.88 32.09 -9.68
N GLN A 134 5.82 31.68 -10.52
CA GLN A 134 7.04 32.46 -10.82
C GLN A 134 6.88 33.28 -12.11
N ALA A 135 6.09 32.77 -13.06
CA ALA A 135 5.72 33.45 -14.30
C ALA A 135 4.33 32.97 -14.77
N ALA A 136 3.77 33.59 -15.81
CA ALA A 136 2.42 33.26 -16.30
C ALA A 136 2.21 31.74 -16.53
N THR A 137 3.23 31.04 -17.02
CA THR A 137 3.22 29.59 -17.34
C THR A 137 4.16 28.76 -16.48
N VAL A 138 4.77 29.34 -15.44
CA VAL A 138 5.74 28.65 -14.58
C VAL A 138 5.29 28.77 -13.14
N GLY A 139 5.02 27.63 -12.51
CA GLY A 139 4.59 27.57 -11.13
C GLY A 139 4.60 26.15 -10.59
N VAL A 140 4.66 26.07 -9.26
CA VAL A 140 4.59 24.83 -8.49
C VAL A 140 3.23 24.76 -7.80
N LEU A 141 2.58 23.63 -7.95
CA LEU A 141 1.30 23.30 -7.35
C LEU A 141 1.53 22.33 -6.19
N VAL A 142 0.95 22.59 -5.03
CA VAL A 142 0.97 21.67 -3.89
C VAL A 142 -0.45 21.49 -3.40
N GLY A 143 -0.93 20.25 -3.38
CA GLY A 143 -2.25 19.87 -2.87
C GLY A 143 -2.16 18.99 -1.64
N ASP A 144 -3.05 19.25 -0.68
CA ASP A 144 -3.27 18.45 0.52
C ASP A 144 -4.78 18.24 0.68
N GLY A 145 -5.22 17.00 0.75
CA GLY A 145 -6.63 16.65 0.84
C GLY A 145 -6.92 15.61 1.90
N ALA A 146 -8.13 15.65 2.44
CA ALA A 146 -8.70 14.59 3.26
C ALA A 146 -9.68 13.79 2.41
N LEU A 147 -9.52 12.46 2.42
CA LEU A 147 -10.35 11.51 1.71
C LEU A 147 -11.10 10.64 2.72
N THR A 148 -12.41 10.46 2.54
CA THR A 148 -13.20 9.47 3.27
C THR A 148 -13.85 8.52 2.29
N GLN A 149 -13.52 7.23 2.37
CA GLN A 149 -14.02 6.24 1.44
C GLN A 149 -15.50 5.93 1.72
N VAL A 150 -16.36 6.14 0.74
CA VAL A 150 -17.81 5.92 0.81
C VAL A 150 -18.26 4.71 0.01
N THR A 151 -17.40 4.17 -0.86
CA THR A 151 -17.66 2.93 -1.61
C THR A 151 -16.39 2.10 -1.71
N ALA A 152 -16.50 0.79 -1.48
CA ALA A 152 -15.40 -0.17 -1.58
C ALA A 152 -15.85 -1.47 -2.26
N ASN A 153 -15.73 -1.51 -3.59
CA ASN A 153 -16.12 -2.66 -4.40
C ASN A 153 -15.03 -3.74 -4.42
N THR A 154 -15.45 -4.97 -4.74
CA THR A 154 -14.56 -6.11 -4.93
C THR A 154 -14.18 -6.29 -6.39
N VAL A 155 -12.98 -6.79 -6.64
CA VAL A 155 -12.43 -7.08 -7.97
C VAL A 155 -11.67 -8.39 -7.96
N THR A 156 -11.68 -9.11 -9.07
CA THR A 156 -10.90 -10.35 -9.20
C THR A 156 -9.69 -10.14 -10.11
N PHE A 157 -8.48 -10.33 -9.56
CA PHE A 157 -7.23 -10.39 -10.33
C PHE A 157 -6.59 -11.77 -10.19
N GLY A 158 -6.21 -12.41 -11.30
CA GLY A 158 -5.54 -13.72 -11.26
C GLY A 158 -6.32 -14.80 -10.50
N GLY A 159 -7.65 -14.73 -10.48
CA GLY A 159 -8.52 -15.65 -9.73
C GLY A 159 -8.65 -15.36 -8.22
N THR A 160 -7.94 -14.36 -7.70
CA THR A 160 -8.06 -13.91 -6.31
C THR A 160 -9.03 -12.73 -6.24
N THR A 161 -9.99 -12.79 -5.29
CA THR A 161 -10.93 -11.68 -5.06
C THR A 161 -10.34 -10.71 -4.05
N TYR A 162 -10.25 -9.46 -4.46
CA TYR A 162 -9.74 -8.34 -3.67
C TYR A 162 -10.87 -7.37 -3.37
N ARG A 163 -10.67 -6.52 -2.35
CA ARG A 163 -11.51 -5.35 -2.06
C ARG A 163 -10.65 -4.12 -2.03
N PHE A 164 -11.03 -3.10 -2.81
CA PHE A 164 -10.26 -1.85 -2.86
C PHE A 164 -10.63 -0.98 -1.66
N GLY A 165 -9.84 -1.07 -0.59
CA GLY A 165 -10.06 -0.37 0.66
C GLY A 165 -11.22 -0.92 1.48
N ALA A 166 -11.81 -0.04 2.30
CA ALA A 166 -12.97 -0.34 3.13
C ALA A 166 -13.80 0.93 3.31
N GLU A 167 -15.13 0.79 3.37
CA GLU A 167 -16.00 1.94 3.69
C GLU A 167 -15.62 2.53 5.05
N GLY A 168 -15.58 3.86 5.14
CA GLY A 168 -15.11 4.59 6.30
C GLY A 168 -13.59 4.71 6.43
N LEU A 169 -12.80 4.15 5.51
CA LEU A 169 -11.35 4.37 5.44
C LEU A 169 -11.06 5.87 5.23
N VAL A 170 -10.25 6.46 6.10
CA VAL A 170 -9.84 7.86 6.00
C VAL A 170 -8.39 7.91 5.56
N GLN A 171 -8.12 8.69 4.52
CA GLN A 171 -6.79 8.88 3.95
C GLN A 171 -6.45 10.36 3.83
N ARG A 172 -5.16 10.67 3.81
CA ARG A 172 -4.65 11.99 3.44
C ARG A 172 -4.05 11.92 2.05
N LEU A 173 -4.56 12.74 1.13
CA LEU A 173 -4.05 12.96 -0.22
C LEU A 173 -2.97 14.03 -0.17
N ARG A 174 -1.83 13.77 -0.82
CA ARG A 174 -0.79 14.79 -1.04
C ARG A 174 -0.25 14.70 -2.45
N TYR A 175 -0.13 15.83 -3.13
CA TYR A 175 0.51 15.88 -4.43
C TYR A 175 1.29 17.16 -4.64
N THR A 176 2.26 17.07 -5.53
CA THR A 176 3.01 18.20 -6.06
C THR A 176 2.97 18.16 -7.58
N GLY A 177 2.99 19.31 -8.23
CA GLY A 177 3.02 19.38 -9.68
C GLY A 177 3.62 20.65 -10.23
N ALA A 178 3.84 20.64 -11.53
CA ALA A 178 4.33 21.80 -12.28
C ALA A 178 3.29 22.23 -13.29
N LEU A 179 3.08 23.55 -13.41
CA LEU A 179 2.22 24.10 -14.45
C LEU A 179 2.70 23.68 -15.84
N THR A 180 1.75 23.29 -16.68
CA THR A 180 2.01 23.04 -18.10
C THR A 180 1.78 24.33 -18.89
N PRO A 181 2.56 24.58 -19.96
CA PRO A 181 2.31 25.72 -20.83
C PRO A 181 1.02 25.51 -21.62
N ASP A 182 -0.11 25.99 -21.11
CA ASP A 182 -1.29 26.26 -21.93
C ASP A 182 -1.48 27.77 -22.00
N THR A 183 -1.27 28.32 -23.20
CA THR A 183 -1.35 29.76 -23.46
C THR A 183 -2.70 30.18 -24.03
N THR A 184 -3.60 29.22 -24.24
CA THR A 184 -4.81 29.42 -25.06
C THR A 184 -6.10 29.43 -24.25
N SER A 185 -6.08 28.90 -23.03
CA SER A 185 -7.25 28.82 -22.15
C SER A 185 -7.07 29.67 -20.89
N SER A 186 -8.17 30.12 -20.30
CA SER A 186 -8.18 30.67 -18.95
C SER A 186 -8.08 29.58 -17.88
N THR A 187 -7.83 28.33 -18.27
CA THR A 187 -7.72 27.19 -17.36
C THR A 187 -6.25 26.95 -17.02
N LEU A 188 -5.97 26.69 -15.74
CA LEU A 188 -4.64 26.30 -15.31
C LEU A 188 -4.56 24.78 -15.40
N ALA A 189 -3.48 24.27 -15.98
CA ALA A 189 -3.21 22.85 -16.03
C ALA A 189 -1.84 22.55 -15.41
N ALA A 190 -1.73 21.43 -14.71
CA ALA A 190 -0.47 20.96 -14.14
C ALA A 190 -0.35 19.45 -14.27
N VAL A 191 0.88 18.96 -14.42
CA VAL A 191 1.21 17.54 -14.22
C VAL A 191 1.56 17.34 -12.77
N VAL A 192 0.94 16.38 -12.11
CA VAL A 192 1.10 16.10 -10.68
C VAL A 192 1.57 14.67 -10.44
N THR A 193 2.35 14.49 -9.38
CA THR A 193 2.60 13.20 -8.75
C THR A 193 2.22 13.29 -7.29
N GLY A 194 1.67 12.21 -6.76
CA GLY A 194 1.15 12.23 -5.40
C GLY A 194 1.00 10.85 -4.79
N HIS A 195 0.48 10.86 -3.58
CA HIS A 195 0.22 9.68 -2.80
C HIS A 195 -0.93 9.87 -1.82
N THR A 196 -1.41 8.76 -1.27
CA THR A 196 -2.32 8.76 -0.14
C THR A 196 -1.76 7.95 1.02
N ASP A 197 -1.95 8.43 2.24
CA ASP A 197 -1.58 7.72 3.48
C ASP A 197 -2.84 7.45 4.31
N VAL A 198 -2.97 6.27 4.95
CA VAL A 198 -4.12 6.04 5.85
C VAL A 198 -3.95 6.85 7.13
N THR A 199 -4.94 7.65 7.50
CA THR A 199 -4.94 8.42 8.75
C THR A 199 -5.88 7.84 9.79
N SER A 200 -6.94 7.16 9.37
CA SER A 200 -7.86 6.42 10.24
C SER A 200 -8.49 5.27 9.50
N ARG A 201 -8.76 4.17 10.21
CA ARG A 201 -9.56 3.05 9.70
C ARG A 201 -10.30 2.39 10.86
N GLU A 202 -11.47 1.83 10.58
CA GLU A 202 -12.11 0.96 11.54
C GLU A 202 -11.23 -0.29 11.74
N VAL A 203 -10.82 -0.52 12.98
CA VAL A 203 -10.05 -1.70 13.35
C VAL A 203 -11.06 -2.75 13.81
N THR A 204 -11.40 -3.67 12.90
CA THR A 204 -12.12 -4.87 13.30
C THR A 204 -11.16 -5.75 14.09
N VAL A 205 -11.25 -5.69 15.42
CA VAL A 205 -10.44 -6.53 16.30
C VAL A 205 -10.90 -7.98 16.11
N VAL A 206 -10.20 -8.71 15.24
CA VAL A 206 -10.36 -10.16 15.15
C VAL A 206 -9.73 -10.73 16.42
N ARG A 207 -10.57 -11.15 17.37
CA ARG A 207 -10.09 -11.91 18.54
C ARG A 207 -9.64 -13.29 18.08
N LEU A 208 -8.36 -13.42 17.78
CA LEU A 208 -7.71 -14.70 17.52
C LEU A 208 -7.85 -15.57 18.78
N GLY A 209 -8.56 -16.70 18.67
CA GLY A 209 -8.75 -17.65 19.77
C GLY A 209 -10.15 -17.70 20.40
N GLN A 210 -11.10 -16.84 20.03
CA GLN A 210 -12.51 -17.17 20.30
C GLN A 210 -13.00 -18.15 19.22
N PRO A 211 -13.37 -19.39 19.56
CA PRO A 211 -14.06 -20.25 18.62
C PRO A 211 -15.30 -19.47 18.15
N SER A 212 -15.38 -19.24 16.83
CA SER A 212 -16.57 -18.71 16.20
C SER A 212 -17.74 -19.50 16.75
N GLY A 213 -18.69 -18.81 17.39
CA GLY A 213 -19.80 -19.41 18.14
C GLY A 213 -20.76 -20.17 17.24
N ALA A 214 -20.30 -21.28 16.65
CA ALA A 214 -21.13 -22.33 16.15
C ALA A 214 -21.58 -23.16 17.35
N ALA A 215 -22.89 -23.21 17.56
CA ALA A 215 -23.53 -24.05 18.57
C ALA A 215 -22.94 -25.47 18.53
N ALA A 216 -22.21 -25.83 19.59
CA ALA A 216 -21.59 -27.12 19.75
C ALA A 216 -22.68 -28.20 19.89
N THR A 217 -22.95 -28.91 18.79
CA THR A 217 -23.57 -30.23 18.86
C THR A 217 -22.41 -31.22 18.94
N ALA A 218 -22.14 -31.74 20.14
CA ALA A 218 -21.01 -32.63 20.38
C ALA A 218 -21.18 -33.97 19.63
N PRO A 219 -20.25 -34.39 18.76
CA PRO A 219 -20.13 -35.78 18.36
C PRO A 219 -19.31 -36.53 19.41
N SER A 220 -19.97 -37.47 20.10
CA SER A 220 -19.33 -38.49 20.93
C SER A 220 -18.79 -39.59 20.01
N GLY A 221 -17.46 -39.63 19.83
CA GLY A 221 -16.78 -40.70 19.11
C GLY A 221 -15.33 -40.35 18.80
N ALA A 222 -14.44 -40.52 19.78
CA ALA A 222 -13.02 -40.25 19.65
C ALA A 222 -12.32 -41.41 18.93
N GLU A 223 -11.96 -41.19 17.67
CA GLU A 223 -10.92 -41.93 16.96
C GLU A 223 -9.70 -40.99 16.94
N THR A 224 -8.62 -41.35 17.63
CA THR A 224 -7.38 -40.56 17.69
C THR A 224 -6.83 -40.42 16.26
N PRO A 225 -6.85 -39.22 15.64
CA PRO A 225 -6.28 -39.05 14.32
C PRO A 225 -4.77 -39.27 14.43
N ALA A 226 -4.22 -40.08 13.53
CA ALA A 226 -2.78 -40.20 13.37
C ALA A 226 -2.17 -38.80 13.22
N ALA A 227 -1.06 -38.55 13.95
CA ALA A 227 -0.33 -37.30 13.94
C ALA A 227 -0.07 -36.86 12.48
N SER A 228 -0.87 -35.90 12.03
CA SER A 228 -0.74 -35.35 10.69
C SER A 228 0.46 -34.42 10.72
N ALA A 229 1.41 -34.59 9.81
CA ALA A 229 2.56 -33.70 9.69
C ALA A 229 2.06 -32.24 9.66
N CYS A 230 2.73 -31.37 10.43
CA CYS A 230 2.40 -29.96 10.53
C CYS A 230 2.37 -29.33 9.13
N VAL A 231 1.18 -28.97 8.64
CA VAL A 231 0.98 -28.36 7.31
C VAL A 231 1.76 -27.04 7.16
N LEU A 232 2.17 -26.44 8.29
CA LEU A 232 2.95 -25.20 8.33
C LEU A 232 4.46 -25.39 8.09
N GLU A 233 5.01 -26.61 8.19
CA GLU A 233 6.47 -26.84 8.25
C GLU A 233 7.29 -26.14 7.14
N PRO A 234 6.93 -26.26 5.84
CA PRO A 234 7.73 -25.63 4.78
C PRO A 234 7.74 -24.11 4.87
N TRP A 235 6.59 -23.49 5.17
CA TRP A 235 6.48 -22.04 5.31
C TRP A 235 7.19 -21.56 6.59
N LEU A 236 6.99 -22.27 7.70
CA LEU A 236 7.56 -21.93 8.99
C LEU A 236 9.09 -21.96 8.97
N GLY A 237 9.69 -22.94 8.29
CA GLY A 237 11.13 -23.01 8.08
C GLY A 237 11.68 -21.77 7.36
N ASN A 238 11.04 -21.39 6.25
CA ASN A 238 11.43 -20.18 5.50
C ASN A 238 11.25 -18.91 6.33
N ALA A 239 10.14 -18.79 7.06
CA ALA A 239 9.82 -17.62 7.88
C ALA A 239 10.82 -17.45 9.03
N THR A 240 11.18 -18.54 9.69
CA THR A 240 12.16 -18.55 10.78
C THR A 240 13.57 -18.23 10.26
N ALA A 241 13.94 -18.77 9.09
CA ALA A 241 15.22 -18.45 8.45
C ALA A 241 15.32 -16.95 8.07
N ALA A 242 14.25 -16.36 7.56
CA ALA A 242 14.21 -14.94 7.23
C ALA A 242 14.33 -14.03 8.47
N LEU A 243 13.67 -14.39 9.57
CA LEU A 243 13.81 -13.70 10.85
C LEU A 243 15.24 -13.79 11.38
N ALA A 244 15.83 -14.99 11.39
CA ALA A 244 17.19 -15.21 11.86
C ALA A 244 18.22 -14.44 11.03
N LEU A 245 18.06 -14.40 9.70
CA LEU A 245 18.89 -13.59 8.80
C LEU A 245 18.85 -12.11 9.18
N ALA A 246 17.65 -11.54 9.37
CA ALA A 246 17.50 -10.13 9.70
C ALA A 246 18.07 -9.82 11.10
N ASP A 247 17.77 -10.65 12.10
CA ASP A 247 18.24 -10.46 13.49
C ASP A 247 19.77 -10.55 13.58
N GLN A 248 20.36 -11.62 13.04
CA GLN A 248 21.81 -11.80 13.04
C GLN A 248 22.51 -10.70 12.24
N GLY A 249 22.04 -10.43 11.02
CA GLY A 249 22.65 -9.41 10.17
C GLY A 249 22.63 -8.02 10.81
N LEU A 250 21.54 -7.65 11.49
CA LEU A 250 21.47 -6.36 12.18
C LEU A 250 22.40 -6.30 13.40
N SER A 251 22.59 -7.42 14.10
CA SER A 251 23.50 -7.47 15.26
C SER A 251 24.98 -7.38 14.87
N ASP A 252 25.32 -7.77 13.65
CA ASP A 252 26.70 -7.74 13.12
C ASP A 252 27.11 -6.35 12.60
N LEU A 253 26.17 -5.41 12.42
CA LEU A 253 26.44 -4.06 11.90
C LEU A 253 26.70 -3.05 13.02
N ASP A 254 27.77 -2.25 12.88
CA ASP A 254 27.98 -1.06 13.72
C ASP A 254 27.31 0.17 13.08
N LEU A 255 26.12 0.49 13.58
CA LEU A 255 25.30 1.63 13.14
C LEU A 255 25.30 2.78 14.15
N SER A 256 26.30 2.82 15.05
CA SER A 256 26.34 3.82 16.13
C SER A 256 26.68 5.23 15.67
N ALA A 257 27.41 5.36 14.55
CA ALA A 257 27.73 6.62 13.91
C ALA A 257 27.82 6.46 12.39
N ILE A 258 27.62 7.55 11.65
CA ILE A 258 27.71 7.54 10.19
C ILE A 258 29.10 7.10 9.69
N ASP A 259 30.17 7.52 10.39
CA ASP A 259 31.57 7.20 10.05
C ASP A 259 31.98 5.77 10.41
N SER A 260 31.18 5.04 11.20
CA SER A 260 31.45 3.63 11.54
C SER A 260 30.80 2.64 10.57
N VAL A 261 29.97 3.13 9.64
CA VAL A 261 29.16 2.28 8.78
C VAL A 261 29.99 1.70 7.63
N GLU A 262 30.07 0.36 7.60
CA GLU A 262 30.56 -0.39 6.44
C GLU A 262 29.47 -0.46 5.36
N VAL A 263 29.46 0.50 4.45
CA VAL A 263 28.43 0.66 3.38
C VAL A 263 28.19 -0.66 2.62
N ASP A 264 29.24 -1.37 2.23
CA ASP A 264 29.12 -2.63 1.47
C ASP A 264 28.43 -3.74 2.29
N ALA A 265 28.71 -3.82 3.59
CA ALA A 265 28.08 -4.81 4.47
C ALA A 265 26.59 -4.51 4.67
N VAL A 266 26.23 -3.24 4.87
CA VAL A 266 24.84 -2.78 4.98
C VAL A 266 24.06 -3.07 3.69
N GLN A 267 24.65 -2.76 2.53
CA GLN A 267 24.03 -3.04 1.24
C GLN A 267 23.84 -4.55 1.01
N SER A 268 24.87 -5.35 1.32
CA SER A 268 24.79 -6.81 1.19
C SER A 268 23.69 -7.40 2.07
N LEU A 269 23.52 -6.92 3.30
CA LEU A 269 22.43 -7.38 4.17
C LEU A 269 21.06 -6.99 3.60
N ALA A 270 20.90 -5.77 3.10
CA ALA A 270 19.65 -5.33 2.49
C ALA A 270 19.26 -6.21 1.28
N GLU A 271 20.22 -6.58 0.44
CA GLU A 271 20.01 -7.50 -0.69
C GLU A 271 19.60 -8.92 -0.23
N GLN A 272 20.23 -9.43 0.82
CA GLN A 272 19.86 -10.73 1.40
C GLN A 272 18.44 -10.71 1.98
N ILE A 273 18.05 -9.62 2.64
CA ILE A 273 16.68 -9.41 3.14
C ILE A 273 15.69 -9.32 1.97
N ASP A 274 16.03 -8.64 0.88
CA ASP A 274 15.18 -8.56 -0.32
C ASP A 274 14.97 -9.93 -0.97
N ALA A 275 16.01 -10.77 -1.01
CA ALA A 275 15.90 -12.16 -1.46
C ALA A 275 14.94 -12.96 -0.54
N ALA A 276 15.05 -12.81 0.78
CA ALA A 276 14.14 -13.45 1.72
C ALA A 276 12.68 -12.98 1.55
N ILE A 277 12.46 -11.68 1.29
CA ILE A 277 11.13 -11.13 0.97
C ILE A 277 10.56 -11.80 -0.28
N ALA A 278 11.36 -11.96 -1.34
CA ALA A 278 10.93 -12.62 -2.57
C ALA A 278 10.51 -14.09 -2.31
N THR A 279 11.28 -14.82 -1.50
CA THR A 279 10.91 -16.17 -1.05
C THR A 279 9.61 -16.18 -0.26
N GLN A 280 9.39 -15.26 0.68
CA GLN A 280 8.16 -15.20 1.48
C GLN A 280 6.92 -14.83 0.67
N ARG A 281 7.06 -14.00 -0.37
CA ARG A 281 5.95 -13.64 -1.27
C ARG A 281 5.54 -14.79 -2.18
N THR A 282 6.48 -15.65 -2.56
CA THR A 282 6.22 -16.80 -3.44
C THR A 282 5.86 -18.07 -2.68
N SER A 283 6.21 -18.14 -1.39
CA SER A 283 5.70 -19.14 -0.46
C SER A 283 4.20 -18.92 -0.32
N ALA A 284 3.35 -19.84 -0.77
CA ALA A 284 1.92 -19.76 -0.49
C ALA A 284 1.70 -20.11 1.00
N PRO A 285 1.52 -19.13 1.91
CA PRO A 285 1.35 -19.47 3.31
C PRO A 285 0.02 -20.21 3.47
N PRO A 286 -0.07 -21.21 4.36
CA PRO A 286 -1.35 -21.73 4.78
C PRO A 286 -2.26 -20.62 5.30
N VAL A 287 -3.58 -20.79 5.19
CA VAL A 287 -4.56 -19.73 5.52
C VAL A 287 -4.34 -19.17 6.93
N ASP A 288 -4.03 -20.03 7.89
CA ASP A 288 -3.78 -19.68 9.29
C ASP A 288 -2.50 -18.85 9.49
N ALA A 289 -1.56 -18.90 8.53
CA ALA A 289 -0.29 -18.17 8.53
C ALA A 289 -0.31 -16.89 7.68
N ALA A 290 -1.38 -16.62 6.93
CA ALA A 290 -1.41 -15.51 5.97
C ALA A 290 -1.21 -14.12 6.61
N ASN A 291 -1.66 -13.93 7.85
CA ASN A 291 -1.45 -12.67 8.59
C ASN A 291 -0.01 -12.53 9.09
N ALA A 292 0.56 -13.59 9.66
CA ALA A 292 1.95 -13.61 10.11
C ALA A 292 2.91 -13.41 8.94
N ASN A 293 2.63 -14.02 7.78
CA ASN A 293 3.43 -13.83 6.57
C ASN A 293 3.40 -12.37 6.09
N ARG A 294 2.22 -11.73 6.10
CA ARG A 294 2.08 -10.31 5.74
C ARG A 294 2.89 -9.43 6.68
N LEU A 295 2.78 -9.65 7.99
CA LEU A 295 3.54 -8.92 8.99
C LEU A 295 5.06 -9.09 8.79
N LEU A 296 5.53 -10.33 8.56
CA LEU A 296 6.93 -10.62 8.28
C LEU A 296 7.43 -9.89 7.02
N VAL A 297 6.71 -9.97 5.91
CA VAL A 297 7.08 -9.30 4.66
C VAL A 297 7.15 -7.79 4.83
N THR A 298 6.20 -7.19 5.58
CA THR A 298 6.22 -5.75 5.90
C THR A 298 7.42 -5.39 6.78
N ALA A 299 7.71 -6.19 7.81
CA ALA A 299 8.85 -5.99 8.71
C ALA A 299 10.19 -6.02 7.95
N LEU A 300 10.39 -7.05 7.12
CA LEU A 300 11.58 -7.20 6.29
C LEU A 300 11.71 -6.06 5.26
N SER A 301 10.60 -5.67 4.61
CA SER A 301 10.61 -4.58 3.62
C SER A 301 10.99 -3.23 4.24
N THR A 302 10.53 -2.99 5.47
CA THR A 302 10.85 -1.76 6.23
C THR A 302 12.32 -1.77 6.66
N THR A 303 12.81 -2.93 7.13
CA THR A 303 14.21 -3.15 7.51
C THR A 303 15.16 -2.92 6.32
N SER A 304 14.89 -3.55 5.17
CA SER A 304 15.68 -3.38 3.94
C SER A 304 15.75 -1.91 3.50
N ARG A 305 14.61 -1.18 3.56
CA ARG A 305 14.58 0.25 3.23
C ARG A 305 15.41 1.10 4.19
N GLY A 306 15.33 0.82 5.49
CA GLY A 306 16.16 1.48 6.51
C GLY A 306 17.66 1.27 6.24
N LEU A 307 18.06 0.03 5.98
CA LEU A 307 19.45 -0.32 5.64
C LEU A 307 19.94 0.40 4.37
N ARG A 308 19.14 0.41 3.30
CA ARG A 308 19.50 1.13 2.06
C ARG A 308 19.66 2.63 2.29
N GLY A 309 18.75 3.24 3.08
CA GLY A 309 18.85 4.65 3.46
C GLY A 309 20.11 4.96 4.27
N ILE A 310 20.46 4.08 5.22
CA ILE A 310 21.69 4.20 6.01
C ILE A 310 22.93 4.13 5.11
N ALA A 311 22.99 3.14 4.21
CA ALA A 311 24.11 2.99 3.28
C ALA A 311 24.27 4.21 2.36
N GLU A 312 23.16 4.74 1.83
CA GLU A 312 23.17 5.95 1.00
C GLU A 312 23.60 7.19 1.78
N ALA A 313 23.07 7.37 3.00
CA ALA A 313 23.44 8.49 3.86
C ALA A 313 24.94 8.44 4.22
N ALA A 314 25.44 7.27 4.63
CA ALA A 314 26.85 7.06 4.98
C ALA A 314 27.79 7.31 3.79
N ALA A 315 27.44 6.82 2.59
CA ALA A 315 28.22 7.09 1.38
C ALA A 315 28.32 8.59 1.04
N ASN A 316 27.35 9.39 1.45
CA ASN A 316 27.28 10.82 1.19
C ASN A 316 27.72 11.71 2.36
N GLY A 317 27.94 11.14 3.55
CA GLY A 317 28.20 11.90 4.78
C GLY A 317 27.00 12.76 5.22
N ASP A 318 25.77 12.31 4.96
CA ASP A 318 24.54 13.05 5.30
C ASP A 318 23.93 12.55 6.62
N GLU A 319 24.29 13.20 7.73
CA GLU A 319 23.80 12.86 9.08
C GLU A 319 22.27 12.92 9.21
N ALA A 320 21.62 13.89 8.56
CA ALA A 320 20.16 14.04 8.69
C ALA A 320 19.42 12.88 8.00
N SER A 321 19.88 12.49 6.82
CA SER A 321 19.36 11.31 6.12
C SER A 321 19.68 10.02 6.88
N PHE A 322 20.84 9.95 7.55
CA PHE A 322 21.22 8.82 8.40
C PHE A 322 20.25 8.65 9.57
N ASP A 323 19.96 9.71 10.33
CA ASP A 323 19.01 9.69 11.45
C ASP A 323 17.61 9.25 11.01
N GLN A 324 17.14 9.75 9.87
CA GLN A 324 15.84 9.36 9.31
C GLN A 324 15.81 7.87 8.93
N ALA A 325 16.88 7.38 8.30
CA ALA A 325 17.00 5.97 7.92
C ALA A 325 17.12 5.05 9.14
N ALA A 326 17.85 5.48 10.17
CA ALA A 326 17.95 4.77 11.45
C ALA A 326 16.60 4.69 12.17
N ALA A 327 15.79 5.75 12.15
CA ALA A 327 14.43 5.71 12.68
C ALA A 327 13.54 4.68 11.94
N ALA A 328 13.61 4.67 10.60
CA ALA A 328 12.89 3.68 9.79
C ALA A 328 13.37 2.24 10.07
N LEU A 329 14.68 2.05 10.30
CA LEU A 329 15.23 0.76 10.70
C LEU A 329 14.70 0.31 12.07
N GLY A 330 14.62 1.22 13.04
CA GLY A 330 14.03 0.96 14.36
C GLY A 330 12.55 0.57 14.29
N ASP A 331 11.78 1.16 13.38
CA ASP A 331 10.41 0.71 13.08
C ASP A 331 10.39 -0.71 12.51
N GLY A 332 11.31 -1.02 11.58
CA GLY A 332 11.50 -2.37 11.03
C GLY A 332 11.79 -3.42 12.11
N GLN A 333 12.70 -3.13 13.04
CA GLN A 333 13.04 -4.01 14.17
C GLN A 333 11.83 -4.28 15.07
N ARG A 334 11.03 -3.26 15.39
CA ARG A 334 9.81 -3.43 16.19
C ARG A 334 8.81 -4.37 15.51
N LEU A 335 8.65 -4.23 14.20
CA LEU A 335 7.79 -5.12 13.40
C LEU A 335 8.36 -6.54 13.33
N LEU A 336 9.69 -6.72 13.24
CA LEU A 336 10.33 -8.03 13.26
C LEU A 336 10.06 -8.76 14.58
N SER A 337 10.18 -8.07 15.72
CA SER A 337 9.84 -8.66 17.02
C SER A 337 8.38 -9.10 17.12
N GLN A 338 7.45 -8.33 16.55
CA GLN A 338 6.04 -8.71 16.49
C GLN A 338 5.82 -9.94 15.59
N ALA A 339 6.45 -9.96 14.41
CA ALA A 339 6.40 -11.11 13.51
C ALA A 339 6.93 -12.39 14.18
N GLN A 340 8.01 -12.27 14.94
CA GLN A 340 8.60 -13.38 15.69
C GLN A 340 7.64 -13.97 16.72
N VAL A 341 6.91 -13.14 17.46
CA VAL A 341 5.91 -13.61 18.44
C VAL A 341 4.76 -14.36 17.75
N GLU A 342 4.23 -13.82 16.65
CA GLU A 342 3.15 -14.45 15.88
C GLU A 342 3.60 -15.79 15.27
N ILE A 343 4.78 -15.83 14.66
CA ILE A 343 5.36 -17.04 14.07
C ILE A 343 5.64 -18.10 15.14
N ALA A 344 6.15 -17.71 16.30
CA ALA A 344 6.35 -18.63 17.43
C ALA A 344 5.02 -19.18 17.96
N GLY A 345 3.96 -18.36 18.00
CA GLY A 345 2.62 -18.81 18.36
C GLY A 345 2.07 -19.85 17.39
N LEU A 346 2.27 -19.66 16.08
CA LEU A 346 1.91 -20.65 15.05
C LEU A 346 2.73 -21.94 15.20
N ALA A 347 4.04 -21.81 15.44
CA ALA A 347 4.93 -22.96 15.64
C ALA A 347 4.52 -23.82 16.85
N ALA A 348 4.11 -23.19 17.95
CA ALA A 348 3.68 -23.89 19.17
C ALA A 348 2.43 -24.76 18.97
N ASN A 349 1.61 -24.44 17.96
CA ASN A 349 0.42 -25.23 17.60
C ASN A 349 0.74 -26.43 16.70
N CYS A 350 1.99 -26.57 16.25
CA CYS A 350 2.46 -27.72 15.51
C CYS A 350 3.17 -28.71 16.44
N PRO A 351 2.60 -29.91 16.68
CA PRO A 351 3.31 -30.94 17.44
C PRO A 351 4.59 -31.33 16.69
N ALA A 352 5.71 -31.39 17.41
CA ALA A 352 6.95 -31.93 16.87
C ALA A 352 6.69 -33.38 16.42
N GLY A 353 6.92 -33.64 15.13
CA GLY A 353 6.82 -34.98 14.54
C GLY A 353 7.89 -35.94 15.01
#